data_AF-A0AAU9EID6-F1
#
_entry.id   AF-A0AAU9EID6-F1
#
_cell.length_a   1.000
_cell.length_b   1.000
_cell.length_c   1.000
_cell.angle_alpha   90.00
_cell.angle_beta   90.00
_cell.angle_gamma   90.00
#
_symmetry.space_group_name_H-M   'P 1'
#
loop_
_entity.id
_entity.type
_entity.pdbx_description
1 polymer ?
#
loop_
_entity_poly.entity_id
_entity_poly.type
_entity_poly.pdbx_seq_one_letter_code
_entity_poly.pdbx_strand_id
1 'polypeptide(L)'
;MSDLRIQYDEEMVGADHPTKSDTLNRLMLAEHDNAGKHRALTLPEQAGDPATGLDEGALYSKDAGGGPELFYRGESDGSVVQLTEGGAVAGSPKGYIAGLLFQYASASSFTVTSGAIDILGKLYAAASTITVSGLSGLGANTNQYIKAGAPSSGRTFGLAQVSLTATAPTWSDTYLGWYCGNDRVIGWLRTDASGNIRRFFVGGGVWSLVDSITEISTTSPPTSATAFSLSLPALGNMAAIVAIYINASSGSISAYNADNGSAAPLSVGTVFQNQGLISGILMTTSAQQIKWKCTTSSVYNAAIILHGAMIPSGLAGR
;
A
#
# COMPACT_ATOMS: atom_id res chain seq x y z
N MET A 1 27.76 37.28 -40.31
CA MET A 1 26.31 37.08 -40.09
C MET A 1 25.77 38.38 -39.55
N SER A 2 25.02 39.11 -40.37
CA SER A 2 24.40 40.38 -39.99
C SER A 2 23.26 40.11 -39.02
N ASP A 3 23.25 40.89 -37.94
CA ASP A 3 22.25 40.88 -36.89
C ASP A 3 20.87 41.24 -37.48
N LEU A 4 19.94 40.29 -37.54
CA LEU A 4 18.55 40.49 -37.98
C LEU A 4 17.65 40.80 -36.77
N ARG A 5 18.09 41.72 -35.91
CA ARG A 5 17.20 42.30 -34.90
C ARG A 5 16.28 43.28 -35.61
N ILE A 6 14.96 43.06 -35.46
CA ILE A 6 13.92 44.00 -35.87
C ILE A 6 14.29 45.38 -35.30
N GLN A 7 14.57 46.34 -36.18
CA GLN A 7 14.74 47.72 -35.77
C GLN A 7 13.38 48.25 -35.35
N TYR A 8 13.29 48.88 -34.17
CA TYR A 8 12.04 49.35 -33.57
C TYR A 8 11.26 50.38 -34.43
N ASP A 9 11.88 50.86 -35.51
CA ASP A 9 11.33 51.89 -36.39
C ASP A 9 10.75 51.30 -37.70
N GLU A 10 10.87 49.98 -37.93
CA GLU A 10 10.25 49.33 -39.08
C GLU A 10 8.78 49.01 -38.80
N GLU A 11 7.91 49.59 -39.61
CA GLU A 11 6.49 49.27 -39.65
C GLU A 11 6.34 47.79 -40.08
N MET A 12 6.22 46.86 -39.11
CA MET A 12 6.17 45.40 -39.32
C MET A 12 5.13 44.94 -40.36
N VAL A 13 4.15 45.78 -40.64
CA VAL A 13 3.25 45.73 -41.79
C VAL A 13 2.85 47.19 -42.10
N GLY A 14 2.68 47.55 -43.38
CA GLY A 14 2.40 48.93 -43.78
C GLY A 14 1.15 49.53 -43.12
N ALA A 15 1.06 50.87 -43.11
CA ALA A 15 -0.16 51.59 -42.77
C ALA A 15 -1.38 50.95 -43.48
N ASP A 16 -2.44 50.69 -42.71
CA ASP A 16 -3.68 50.00 -43.13
C ASP A 16 -3.66 48.47 -43.26
N HIS A 17 -2.63 47.77 -42.79
CA HIS A 17 -2.68 46.31 -42.74
C HIS A 17 -3.66 45.82 -41.64
N PRO A 18 -4.74 45.07 -42.00
CA PRO A 18 -5.84 44.72 -41.08
C PRO A 18 -5.44 43.79 -39.93
N THR A 19 -4.19 43.33 -39.88
CA THR A 19 -3.69 42.37 -38.87
C THR A 19 -2.63 42.97 -37.93
N LYS A 20 -2.43 44.29 -37.87
CA LYS A 20 -1.41 44.91 -36.99
C LYS A 20 -1.56 44.51 -35.51
N SER A 21 -2.78 44.32 -35.03
CA SER A 21 -3.06 43.84 -33.67
C SER A 21 -2.96 42.31 -33.52
N ASP A 22 -2.83 41.55 -34.60
CA ASP A 22 -3.00 40.10 -34.62
C ASP A 22 -1.67 39.34 -34.75
N THR A 23 -0.69 39.87 -35.49
CA THR A 23 0.62 39.20 -35.66
C THR A 23 1.49 39.21 -34.38
N LEU A 24 1.50 40.31 -33.62
CA LEU A 24 2.19 40.38 -32.32
C LEU A 24 1.48 39.53 -31.26
N ASN A 25 0.14 39.51 -31.28
CA ASN A 25 -0.64 38.68 -30.37
C ASN A 25 -0.46 37.20 -30.68
N ARG A 26 -0.38 36.78 -31.95
CA ARG A 26 -0.14 35.37 -32.31
C ARG A 26 1.22 34.86 -31.88
N LEU A 27 2.26 35.70 -31.84
CA LEU A 27 3.58 35.26 -31.37
C LEU A 27 3.58 34.98 -29.86
N MET A 28 2.84 35.75 -29.07
CA MET A 28 2.68 35.50 -27.63
C MET A 28 1.60 34.45 -27.30
N LEU A 29 0.58 34.29 -28.16
CA LEU A 29 -0.48 33.30 -27.99
C LEU A 29 -0.12 31.92 -28.55
N ALA A 30 0.94 31.79 -29.35
CA ALA A 30 1.30 30.54 -30.02
C ALA A 30 1.57 29.36 -29.07
N GLU A 31 1.83 29.63 -27.79
CA GLU A 31 2.22 28.60 -26.83
C GLU A 31 1.16 28.28 -25.76
N HIS A 32 0.02 28.98 -25.74
CA HIS A 32 -1.00 28.84 -24.70
C HIS A 32 -2.39 28.65 -25.32
N ASP A 33 -3.12 27.61 -24.88
CA ASP A 33 -4.55 27.49 -25.25
C ASP A 33 -5.43 28.36 -24.34
N ASN A 34 -6.71 28.51 -24.69
CA ASN A 34 -7.69 29.26 -23.88
C ASN A 34 -7.93 28.65 -22.49
N ALA A 35 -7.36 27.47 -22.20
CA ALA A 35 -7.42 26.82 -20.90
C ALA A 35 -6.09 26.98 -20.11
N GLY A 36 -5.14 27.78 -20.60
CA GLY A 36 -3.85 28.01 -19.94
C GLY A 36 -2.90 26.81 -20.00
N LYS A 37 -3.04 25.91 -20.98
CA LYS A 37 -2.08 24.81 -21.14
C LYS A 37 -0.79 25.30 -21.79
N HIS A 38 0.32 24.93 -21.17
CA HIS A 38 1.67 25.16 -21.68
C HIS A 38 2.27 23.83 -22.14
N ARG A 39 3.00 23.82 -23.28
CA ARG A 39 3.81 22.64 -23.65
C ARG A 39 5.04 22.49 -22.76
N ALA A 40 5.62 23.61 -22.38
CA ALA A 40 6.70 23.70 -21.42
C ALA A 40 6.48 24.96 -20.56
N LEU A 41 6.72 24.85 -19.26
CA LEU A 41 6.71 25.97 -18.33
C LEU A 41 8.11 26.06 -17.71
N THR A 42 8.80 27.16 -17.95
CA THR A 42 10.11 27.43 -17.33
C THR A 42 9.91 28.41 -16.19
N LEU A 43 10.17 27.97 -14.96
CA LEU A 43 10.15 28.83 -13.77
C LEU A 43 11.60 29.04 -13.34
N PRO A 44 12.12 30.28 -13.34
CA PRO A 44 13.44 30.55 -12.82
C PRO A 44 13.46 30.35 -11.30
N GLU A 45 14.53 29.76 -10.79
CA GLU A 45 14.75 29.64 -9.36
C GLU A 45 14.94 31.02 -8.74
N GLN A 46 14.14 31.33 -7.72
CA GLN A 46 14.19 32.56 -6.96
C GLN A 46 14.91 32.34 -5.63
N ALA A 47 15.61 33.38 -5.15
CA ALA A 47 16.30 33.34 -3.87
C ALA A 47 15.35 33.39 -2.65
N GLY A 48 14.09 33.74 -2.86
CA GLY A 48 13.10 33.89 -1.80
C GLY A 48 11.68 34.06 -2.35
N ASP A 49 10.73 34.24 -1.44
CA ASP A 49 9.32 34.31 -1.79
C ASP A 49 9.00 35.68 -2.43
N PRO A 50 8.50 35.74 -3.67
CA PRO A 50 8.13 36.99 -4.31
C PRO A 50 7.02 37.69 -3.51
N ALA A 51 7.00 39.02 -3.47
CA ALA A 51 5.90 39.73 -2.83
C ALA A 51 4.60 39.55 -3.65
N THR A 52 3.47 39.41 -2.98
CA THR A 52 2.13 39.40 -3.57
C THR A 52 1.31 40.54 -2.99
N GLY A 53 0.64 41.29 -3.85
CA GLY A 53 -0.32 42.33 -3.48
C GLY A 53 -1.76 41.84 -3.32
N LEU A 54 -2.71 42.78 -3.37
CA LEU A 54 -4.13 42.51 -3.53
C LEU A 54 -4.40 41.95 -4.93
N ASP A 55 -5.27 40.95 -5.01
CA ASP A 55 -5.63 40.18 -6.20
C ASP A 55 -4.43 39.54 -6.94
N GLU A 56 -3.31 39.31 -6.24
CA GLU A 56 -2.10 38.72 -6.79
C GLU A 56 -1.76 37.37 -6.13
N GLY A 57 -1.45 36.37 -6.96
CA GLY A 57 -0.83 35.12 -6.54
C GLY A 57 0.45 34.88 -7.32
N ALA A 58 1.42 34.19 -6.71
CA ALA A 58 2.68 33.88 -7.37
C ALA A 58 2.94 32.37 -7.38
N LEU A 59 3.09 31.81 -8.58
CA LEU A 59 3.65 30.48 -8.80
C LEU A 59 5.14 30.64 -9.15
N TYR A 60 6.02 30.09 -8.33
CA TYR A 60 7.47 30.28 -8.48
C TYR A 60 8.24 29.05 -8.04
N SER A 61 9.50 28.98 -8.44
CA SER A 61 10.45 27.99 -7.94
C SER A 61 11.48 28.62 -7.02
N LYS A 62 11.91 27.94 -5.96
CA LYS A 62 13.09 28.29 -5.14
C LYS A 62 13.78 27.02 -4.63
N ASP A 63 15.06 27.09 -4.27
CA ASP A 63 15.72 25.95 -3.61
C ASP A 63 15.08 25.68 -2.25
N ALA A 64 14.65 24.43 -2.04
CA ALA A 64 14.23 23.93 -0.75
C ALA A 64 14.75 22.51 -0.55
N GLY A 65 15.85 22.40 0.21
CA GLY A 65 16.45 21.11 0.55
C GLY A 65 17.48 20.60 -0.48
N GLY A 66 18.12 21.49 -1.24
CA GLY A 66 19.19 21.16 -2.19
C GLY A 66 18.70 20.93 -3.61
N GLY A 67 17.54 21.48 -3.97
CA GLY A 67 16.94 21.40 -5.29
C GLY A 67 15.73 22.35 -5.44
N PRO A 68 15.41 22.77 -6.68
CA PRO A 68 14.30 23.67 -6.94
C PRO A 68 12.96 22.97 -6.69
N GLU A 69 12.11 23.59 -5.87
CA GLU A 69 10.74 23.17 -5.60
C GLU A 69 9.75 24.24 -6.05
N LEU A 70 8.54 23.83 -6.37
CA LEU A 70 7.42 24.68 -6.78
C LEU A 70 6.67 25.18 -5.54
N PHE A 71 6.38 26.47 -5.51
CA PHE A 71 5.63 27.12 -4.45
C PHE A 71 4.52 27.97 -5.04
N TYR A 72 3.42 28.05 -4.31
CA TYR A 72 2.37 29.04 -4.51
C TYR A 72 2.33 29.98 -3.32
N ARG A 73 2.40 31.29 -3.57
CA ARG A 73 2.14 32.31 -2.55
C ARG A 73 0.76 32.92 -2.78
N GLY A 74 -0.07 32.89 -1.74
CA GLY A 74 -1.41 33.47 -1.73
C GLY A 74 -1.42 35.00 -1.69
N GLU A 75 -2.60 35.55 -1.90
CA GLU A 75 -2.87 36.98 -1.92
C GLU A 75 -2.80 37.59 -0.50
N SER A 76 -2.18 38.77 -0.37
CA SER A 76 -2.22 39.67 0.79
C SER A 76 -1.72 39.16 2.16
N ASP A 77 -1.87 37.88 2.47
CA ASP A 77 -1.43 37.26 3.74
C ASP A 77 0.01 36.73 3.66
N GLY A 78 0.55 36.63 2.44
CA GLY A 78 1.86 36.08 2.17
C GLY A 78 1.99 34.60 2.52
N SER A 79 0.88 33.87 2.62
CA SER A 79 0.88 32.43 2.88
C SER A 79 1.59 31.71 1.74
N VAL A 80 2.58 30.87 2.09
CA VAL A 80 3.35 30.09 1.12
C VAL A 80 2.99 28.62 1.26
N VAL A 81 2.52 28.04 0.16
CA VAL A 81 2.25 26.61 0.02
C VAL A 81 3.31 26.01 -0.88
N GLN A 82 4.08 25.07 -0.34
CA GLN A 82 4.99 24.25 -1.13
C GLN A 82 4.18 23.21 -1.91
N LEU A 83 4.22 23.28 -3.24
CA LEU A 83 3.48 22.42 -4.15
C LEU A 83 4.28 21.21 -4.62
N THR A 84 5.61 21.22 -4.50
CA THR A 84 6.45 20.03 -4.74
C THR A 84 7.42 19.85 -3.59
N GLU A 85 7.82 18.63 -3.29
CA GLU A 85 8.90 18.37 -2.34
C GLU A 85 9.77 17.21 -2.85
N GLY A 86 11.08 17.41 -2.94
CA GLY A 86 12.00 16.49 -3.62
C GLY A 86 11.72 16.33 -5.11
N GLY A 87 11.25 17.38 -5.79
CA GLY A 87 10.91 17.38 -7.22
C GLY A 87 9.64 16.62 -7.60
N ALA A 88 8.92 16.05 -6.62
CA ALA A 88 7.64 15.39 -6.83
C ALA A 88 6.49 16.38 -6.56
N VAL A 89 5.52 16.45 -7.46
CA VAL A 89 4.27 17.20 -7.25
C VAL A 89 3.59 16.67 -5.98
N ALA A 90 3.40 17.53 -4.99
CA ALA A 90 2.61 17.24 -3.81
C ALA A 90 1.21 16.83 -4.26
N GLY A 91 0.83 15.58 -3.97
CA GLY A 91 -0.38 15.00 -4.54
C GLY A 91 -0.31 13.51 -4.84
N SER A 92 0.70 12.78 -4.34
CA SER A 92 0.58 11.32 -4.32
C SER A 92 -0.73 10.94 -3.65
N PRO A 93 -1.55 10.07 -4.26
CA PRO A 93 -2.75 9.58 -3.61
C PRO A 93 -2.38 9.05 -2.22
N LYS A 94 -3.15 9.44 -1.20
CA LYS A 94 -2.93 8.96 0.16
C LYS A 94 -3.01 7.44 0.17
N GLY A 95 -2.05 6.80 0.81
CA GLY A 95 -1.97 5.35 0.87
C GLY A 95 -1.55 4.68 -0.44
N TYR A 96 -1.03 5.45 -1.41
CA TYR A 96 -0.50 4.91 -2.65
C TYR A 96 0.58 3.86 -2.37
N ILE A 97 0.47 2.72 -3.04
CA ILE A 97 1.48 1.68 -3.06
C ILE A 97 1.40 0.98 -4.42
N ALA A 98 2.53 0.86 -5.10
CA ALA A 98 2.59 0.23 -6.42
C ALA A 98 3.93 -0.49 -6.62
N GLY A 99 3.91 -1.65 -7.24
CA GLY A 99 5.11 -2.42 -7.61
C GLY A 99 5.84 -3.12 -6.46
N LEU A 100 5.68 -2.66 -5.21
CA LEU A 100 6.27 -3.31 -4.04
C LEU A 100 5.57 -4.66 -3.81
N LEU A 101 6.28 -5.76 -4.02
CA LEU A 101 5.86 -7.12 -3.70
C LEU A 101 6.92 -7.71 -2.79
N PHE A 102 6.51 -8.32 -1.69
CA PHE A 102 7.42 -9.02 -0.81
C PHE A 102 7.38 -10.53 -1.11
N GLN A 103 8.55 -11.15 -1.21
CA GLN A 103 8.68 -12.55 -1.60
C GLN A 103 9.59 -13.29 -0.61
N TYR A 104 9.23 -14.54 -0.32
CA TYR A 104 10.09 -15.43 0.41
C TYR A 104 11.41 -15.67 -0.36
N ALA A 105 12.55 -15.55 0.32
CA ALA A 105 13.85 -15.88 -0.26
C ALA A 105 14.52 -17.06 0.48
N SER A 106 14.50 -17.05 1.81
CA SER A 106 15.00 -18.16 2.63
C SER A 106 14.38 -18.14 4.04
N ALA A 107 14.76 -19.09 4.89
CA ALA A 107 14.36 -19.14 6.30
C ALA A 107 14.73 -17.87 7.10
N SER A 108 15.71 -17.09 6.63
CA SER A 108 16.21 -15.89 7.29
C SER A 108 16.28 -14.67 6.35
N SER A 109 15.60 -14.73 5.20
CA SER A 109 15.57 -13.61 4.25
C SER A 109 14.28 -13.52 3.45
N PHE A 110 13.95 -12.29 3.04
CA PHE A 110 12.89 -11.99 2.08
C PHE A 110 13.35 -10.87 1.15
N THR A 111 12.67 -10.72 0.02
CA THR A 111 12.89 -9.60 -0.91
C THR A 111 11.69 -8.68 -0.95
N VAL A 112 11.90 -7.42 -1.32
CA VAL A 112 10.87 -6.45 -1.68
C VAL A 112 11.22 -5.94 -3.07
N THR A 113 10.35 -6.15 -4.07
CA THR A 113 10.59 -5.68 -5.45
C THR A 113 10.60 -4.16 -5.54
N SER A 114 11.12 -3.62 -6.64
CA SER A 114 11.08 -2.19 -6.93
C SER A 114 9.64 -1.67 -7.01
N GLY A 115 9.41 -0.44 -6.57
CA GLY A 115 8.08 0.15 -6.55
C GLY A 115 8.07 1.49 -5.84
N ALA A 116 6.88 2.02 -5.55
CA ALA A 116 6.71 3.27 -4.85
C ALA A 116 5.63 3.17 -3.77
N ILE A 117 5.74 4.02 -2.76
CA ILE A 117 4.91 4.01 -1.57
C ILE A 117 4.76 5.38 -0.95
N ASP A 118 3.53 5.69 -0.52
CA ASP A 118 3.21 6.83 0.32
C ASP A 118 3.51 6.52 1.79
N ILE A 119 4.37 7.34 2.39
CA ILE A 119 4.68 7.32 3.82
C ILE A 119 4.34 8.70 4.37
N LEU A 120 3.25 8.79 5.12
CA LEU A 120 2.78 10.04 5.75
C LEU A 120 2.54 11.20 4.77
N GLY A 121 1.99 10.91 3.57
CA GLY A 121 1.66 11.93 2.56
C GLY A 121 2.81 12.26 1.60
N LYS A 122 3.91 11.52 1.69
CA LYS A 122 5.13 11.69 0.91
C LYS A 122 5.41 10.41 0.12
N LEU A 123 5.58 10.54 -1.19
CA LEU A 123 5.93 9.40 -2.06
C LEU A 123 7.43 9.08 -1.95
N TYR A 124 7.75 7.81 -1.83
CA TYR A 124 9.11 7.27 -1.84
C TYR A 124 9.17 6.08 -2.79
N ALA A 125 10.35 5.78 -3.34
CA ALA A 125 10.56 4.68 -4.28
C ALA A 125 11.67 3.73 -3.83
N ALA A 126 11.46 2.42 -4.01
CA ALA A 126 12.51 1.44 -4.04
C ALA A 126 12.98 1.31 -5.50
N ALA A 127 14.15 1.86 -5.82
CA ALA A 127 14.66 1.89 -7.19
C ALA A 127 15.05 0.50 -7.74
N SER A 128 15.26 -0.48 -6.86
CA SER A 128 15.59 -1.86 -7.20
C SER A 128 15.05 -2.81 -6.15
N THR A 129 15.10 -4.11 -6.41
CA THR A 129 14.73 -5.13 -5.43
C THR A 129 15.64 -5.06 -4.20
N ILE A 130 15.04 -4.88 -3.03
CA ILE A 130 15.71 -4.88 -1.73
C ILE A 130 15.70 -6.30 -1.19
N THR A 131 16.87 -6.83 -0.82
CA THR A 131 16.96 -8.12 -0.12
C THR A 131 17.26 -7.89 1.35
N VAL A 132 16.35 -8.29 2.24
CA VAL A 132 16.55 -8.27 3.69
C VAL A 132 17.03 -9.65 4.11
N SER A 133 18.27 -9.75 4.59
CA SER A 133 18.92 -11.03 4.93
C SER A 133 19.48 -11.04 6.34
N GLY A 134 19.86 -12.23 6.82
CA GLY A 134 20.49 -12.39 8.13
C GLY A 134 19.51 -12.19 9.30
N LEU A 135 18.21 -12.34 9.04
CA LEU A 135 17.19 -12.24 10.07
C LEU A 135 17.34 -13.41 11.04
N SER A 136 17.48 -13.09 12.32
CA SER A 136 17.64 -14.05 13.40
C SER A 136 16.90 -13.54 14.64
N GLY A 137 16.65 -14.42 15.62
CA GLY A 137 15.96 -14.06 16.85
C GLY A 137 14.51 -13.60 16.67
N LEU A 138 13.87 -13.96 15.55
CA LEU A 138 12.44 -13.72 15.37
C LEU A 138 11.65 -14.62 16.34
N GLY A 139 10.58 -14.08 16.93
CA GLY A 139 9.71 -14.85 17.82
C GLY A 139 9.14 -16.10 17.15
N ALA A 140 9.01 -17.18 17.89
CA ALA A 140 8.44 -18.44 17.41
C ALA A 140 6.93 -18.31 17.17
N ASN A 141 6.43 -18.81 16.04
CA ASN A 141 5.01 -18.75 15.66
C ASN A 141 4.43 -17.32 15.81
N THR A 142 5.13 -16.34 15.27
CA THR A 142 4.79 -14.92 15.39
C THR A 142 4.56 -14.31 14.01
N ASN A 143 3.56 -13.42 13.89
CA ASN A 143 3.42 -12.58 12.72
C ASN A 143 4.43 -11.43 12.82
N GLN A 144 5.26 -11.28 11.79
CA GLN A 144 6.21 -10.17 11.66
C GLN A 144 5.70 -9.23 10.58
N TYR A 145 5.54 -7.95 10.89
CA TYR A 145 5.11 -6.92 9.95
C TYR A 145 6.31 -6.32 9.26
N ILE A 146 6.27 -6.28 7.94
CA ILE A 146 7.30 -5.67 7.10
C ILE A 146 6.97 -4.18 7.02
N LYS A 147 7.88 -3.35 7.53
CA LYS A 147 7.71 -1.90 7.55
C LYS A 147 8.80 -1.19 6.75
N ALA A 148 8.43 -0.09 6.11
CA ALA A 148 9.29 0.82 5.38
C ALA A 148 9.24 2.21 6.06
N GLY A 149 10.40 2.70 6.50
CA GLY A 149 10.56 4.05 7.03
C GLY A 149 10.91 5.07 5.94
N ALA A 150 10.59 6.34 6.18
CA ALA A 150 11.08 7.41 5.32
C ALA A 150 12.60 7.57 5.47
N PRO A 151 13.38 7.69 4.38
CA PRO A 151 14.79 8.07 4.45
C PRO A 151 14.92 9.49 5.03
N SER A 152 16.06 9.78 5.66
CA SER A 152 16.35 11.10 6.24
C SER A 152 16.54 12.20 5.19
N SER A 153 16.84 11.82 3.95
CA SER A 153 16.91 12.71 2.80
C SER A 153 16.53 11.99 1.50
N GLY A 154 16.11 12.75 0.50
CA GLY A 154 15.73 12.23 -0.81
C GLY A 154 14.41 11.43 -0.83
N ARG A 155 14.14 10.83 -1.99
CA ARG A 155 12.89 10.11 -2.30
C ARG A 155 13.08 8.62 -2.56
N THR A 156 14.31 8.11 -2.43
CA THR A 156 14.62 6.70 -2.64
C THR A 156 14.88 6.03 -1.30
N PHE A 157 14.17 4.94 -1.01
CA PHE A 157 14.43 4.13 0.18
C PHE A 157 15.10 2.81 -0.21
N GLY A 158 15.98 2.31 0.66
CA GLY A 158 16.75 1.10 0.45
C GLY A 158 16.68 0.16 1.65
N LEU A 159 17.67 -0.74 1.76
CA LEU A 159 17.72 -1.76 2.81
C LEU A 159 17.62 -1.16 4.23
N ALA A 160 18.26 -0.01 4.48
CA ALA A 160 18.26 0.64 5.79
C ALA A 160 16.87 1.10 6.26
N GLN A 161 15.92 1.25 5.34
CA GLN A 161 14.55 1.68 5.64
C GLN A 161 13.58 0.50 5.79
N VAL A 162 13.96 -0.72 5.39
CA VAL A 162 13.09 -1.89 5.48
C VAL A 162 13.46 -2.71 6.71
N SER A 163 12.47 -2.97 7.56
CA SER A 163 12.68 -3.75 8.79
C SER A 163 11.43 -4.56 9.18
N LEU A 164 11.58 -5.41 10.19
CA LEU A 164 10.49 -6.20 10.76
C LEU A 164 10.12 -5.69 12.15
N THR A 165 8.86 -5.90 12.53
CA THR A 165 8.39 -5.73 13.91
C THR A 165 7.33 -6.78 14.23
N ALA A 166 7.26 -7.22 15.49
CA ALA A 166 6.16 -8.04 15.99
C ALA A 166 4.99 -7.19 16.52
N THR A 167 5.19 -5.87 16.67
CA THR A 167 4.16 -4.94 17.14
C THR A 167 3.06 -4.81 16.09
N ALA A 168 1.82 -5.04 16.50
CA ALA A 168 0.66 -4.88 15.62
C ALA A 168 0.57 -3.45 15.07
N PRO A 169 0.33 -3.26 13.77
CA PRO A 169 0.14 -1.94 13.19
C PRO A 169 -1.24 -1.37 13.50
N THR A 170 -1.37 -0.06 13.33
CA THR A 170 -2.64 0.65 13.38
C THR A 170 -2.98 1.20 12.01
N TRP A 171 -4.28 1.19 11.67
CA TRP A 171 -4.76 1.86 10.47
C TRP A 171 -4.80 3.37 10.70
N SER A 172 -4.35 4.13 9.70
CA SER A 172 -4.47 5.58 9.66
C SER A 172 -5.48 5.98 8.59
N ASP A 173 -6.61 6.56 9.00
CA ASP A 173 -7.57 7.16 8.06
C ASP A 173 -7.01 8.38 7.35
N THR A 174 -6.11 9.12 8.01
CA THR A 174 -5.45 10.30 7.44
C THR A 174 -4.57 9.97 6.23
N TYR A 175 -3.89 8.81 6.28
CA TYR A 175 -2.91 8.38 5.27
C TYR A 175 -3.31 7.07 4.55
N LEU A 176 -4.55 6.61 4.75
CA LEU A 176 -5.15 5.41 4.14
C LEU A 176 -4.21 4.20 4.14
N GLY A 177 -3.71 3.82 5.31
CA GLY A 177 -2.75 2.71 5.41
C GLY A 177 -2.42 2.24 6.80
N TRP A 178 -1.63 1.16 6.84
CA TRP A 178 -1.17 0.53 8.08
C TRP A 178 0.19 1.07 8.50
N TYR A 179 0.35 1.41 9.77
CA TYR A 179 1.57 2.03 10.30
C TYR A 179 2.00 1.43 11.63
N CYS A 180 3.31 1.44 11.87
CA CYS A 180 3.92 1.20 13.17
C CYS A 180 4.70 2.46 13.58
N GLY A 181 4.08 3.36 14.34
CA GLY A 181 4.62 4.70 14.53
C GLY A 181 4.58 5.47 13.21
N ASN A 182 5.73 5.96 12.76
CA ASN A 182 5.86 6.70 11.49
C ASN A 182 6.17 5.79 10.28
N ASP A 183 6.46 4.52 10.51
CA ASP A 183 6.84 3.59 9.44
C ASP A 183 5.60 2.97 8.80
N ARG A 184 5.60 2.91 7.46
CA ARG A 184 4.52 2.33 6.67
C ARG A 184 4.66 0.81 6.63
N VAL A 185 3.61 0.09 7.03
CA VAL A 185 3.57 -1.38 6.86
C VAL A 185 3.19 -1.69 5.42
N ILE A 186 3.99 -2.55 4.80
CA ILE A 186 3.85 -2.95 3.39
C ILE A 186 3.41 -4.39 3.23
N GLY A 187 3.58 -5.21 4.26
CA GLY A 187 3.25 -6.63 4.24
C GLY A 187 3.48 -7.30 5.59
N TRP A 188 3.37 -8.62 5.61
CA TRP A 188 3.70 -9.42 6.78
C TRP A 188 4.26 -10.77 6.37
N LEU A 189 4.94 -11.43 7.30
CA LEU A 189 5.35 -12.82 7.19
C LEU A 189 5.04 -13.55 8.50
N ARG A 190 5.10 -14.89 8.45
CA ARG A 190 4.85 -15.75 9.61
C ARG A 190 6.10 -16.57 9.89
N THR A 191 6.47 -16.71 11.16
CA THR A 191 7.57 -17.59 11.57
C THR A 191 7.07 -18.97 12.00
N ASP A 192 7.96 -19.96 11.95
CA ASP A 192 7.74 -21.29 12.53
C ASP A 192 8.11 -21.34 14.02
N ALA A 193 8.07 -22.54 14.61
CA ALA A 193 8.40 -22.76 16.02
C ALA A 193 9.88 -22.49 16.35
N SER A 194 10.75 -22.47 15.34
CA SER A 194 12.18 -22.17 15.47
C SER A 194 12.51 -20.70 15.15
N GLY A 195 11.50 -19.88 14.83
CA GLY A 195 11.71 -18.47 14.45
C GLY A 195 12.15 -18.28 12.99
N ASN A 196 12.13 -19.34 12.17
CA ASN A 196 12.41 -19.20 10.73
C ASN A 196 11.19 -18.64 10.00
N ILE A 197 11.42 -17.86 8.95
CA ILE A 197 10.37 -17.43 8.03
C ILE A 197 9.77 -18.66 7.36
N ARG A 198 8.46 -18.85 7.49
CA ARG A 198 7.71 -19.87 6.73
C ARG A 198 7.66 -19.48 5.27
N ARG A 199 7.69 -20.47 4.38
CA ARG A 199 7.56 -20.23 2.94
C ARG A 199 6.18 -19.68 2.62
N PHE A 200 6.15 -18.61 1.85
CA PHE A 200 4.92 -17.95 1.41
C PHE A 200 5.05 -17.40 -0.01
N PHE A 201 3.92 -17.08 -0.63
CA PHE A 201 3.85 -16.30 -1.86
C PHE A 201 2.80 -15.20 -1.72
N VAL A 202 2.97 -14.14 -2.51
CA VAL A 202 2.07 -12.99 -2.60
C VAL A 202 1.71 -12.77 -4.05
N GLY A 203 0.42 -12.69 -4.35
CA GLY A 203 -0.05 -12.39 -5.70
C GLY A 203 -1.58 -12.33 -5.78
N GLY A 204 -2.10 -11.48 -6.67
CA GLY A 204 -3.54 -11.36 -6.90
C GLY A 204 -4.34 -10.95 -5.66
N GLY A 205 -3.77 -10.13 -4.77
CA GLY A 205 -4.41 -9.76 -3.51
C GLY A 205 -4.46 -10.88 -2.46
N VAL A 206 -3.68 -11.96 -2.65
CA VAL A 206 -3.61 -13.09 -1.72
C VAL A 206 -2.21 -13.23 -1.17
N TRP A 207 -2.11 -13.44 0.14
CA TRP A 207 -0.93 -13.97 0.82
C TRP A 207 -1.20 -15.42 1.16
N SER A 208 -0.31 -16.33 0.79
CA SER A 208 -0.52 -17.76 1.06
C SER A 208 0.77 -18.46 1.47
N LEU A 209 0.63 -19.33 2.45
CA LEU A 209 1.67 -20.21 2.95
C LEU A 209 1.83 -21.40 2.02
N VAL A 210 3.09 -21.69 1.66
CA VAL A 210 3.45 -22.95 1.00
C VAL A 210 3.36 -24.09 2.02
N ASP A 211 3.78 -23.83 3.25
CA ASP A 211 3.71 -24.77 4.37
C ASP A 211 2.56 -24.35 5.31
N SER A 212 1.42 -25.02 5.17
CA SER A 212 0.20 -24.69 5.91
C SER A 212 0.38 -24.84 7.42
N ILE A 213 -0.45 -24.13 8.20
CA ILE A 213 -0.40 -24.14 9.67
C ILE A 213 -1.61 -24.87 10.20
N THR A 214 -1.37 -25.96 10.94
CA THR A 214 -2.42 -26.60 11.72
C THR A 214 -2.72 -25.74 12.95
N GLU A 215 -3.83 -25.03 12.90
CA GLU A 215 -4.29 -24.12 13.96
C GLU A 215 -5.00 -24.91 15.07
N ILE A 216 -5.77 -25.93 14.69
CA ILE A 216 -6.38 -26.90 15.61
C ILE A 216 -6.13 -28.29 15.07
N SER A 217 -5.81 -29.23 15.96
CA SER A 217 -5.95 -30.66 15.72
C SER A 217 -6.56 -31.28 16.97
N THR A 218 -7.74 -31.90 16.84
CA THR A 218 -8.46 -32.48 17.98
C THR A 218 -9.14 -33.79 17.60
N THR A 219 -9.14 -34.75 18.53
CA THR A 219 -9.94 -35.97 18.45
C THR A 219 -11.37 -35.78 18.97
N SER A 220 -11.64 -34.65 19.64
CA SER A 220 -12.91 -34.33 20.30
C SER A 220 -13.39 -32.96 19.84
N PRO A 221 -13.82 -32.81 18.57
CA PRO A 221 -14.28 -31.53 18.05
C PRO A 221 -15.53 -31.05 18.82
N PRO A 222 -15.70 -29.73 18.98
CA PRO A 222 -16.81 -29.20 19.74
C PRO A 222 -18.15 -29.47 19.05
N THR A 223 -19.13 -29.93 19.81
CA THR A 223 -20.51 -30.20 19.33
C THR A 223 -21.39 -28.94 19.34
N SER A 224 -20.95 -27.89 20.03
CA SER A 224 -21.56 -26.57 20.07
C SER A 224 -20.69 -25.52 19.37
N ALA A 225 -21.29 -24.38 19.04
CA ALA A 225 -20.64 -23.23 18.43
C ALA A 225 -19.45 -22.73 19.28
N THR A 226 -18.23 -23.15 18.96
CA THR A 226 -17.05 -22.74 19.72
C THR A 226 -16.22 -21.77 18.90
N ALA A 227 -15.88 -20.64 19.50
CA ALA A 227 -14.98 -19.66 18.90
C ALA A 227 -13.53 -20.16 19.00
N PHE A 228 -12.77 -19.93 17.94
CA PHE A 228 -11.35 -20.19 17.89
C PHE A 228 -10.65 -19.04 17.16
N SER A 229 -9.46 -18.67 17.62
CA SER A 229 -8.66 -17.59 17.03
C SER A 229 -7.69 -18.15 16.01
N LEU A 230 -7.79 -17.70 14.75
CA LEU A 230 -6.77 -18.00 13.75
C LEU A 230 -5.53 -17.16 14.01
N SER A 231 -4.34 -17.68 13.68
CA SER A 231 -3.07 -16.97 13.86
C SER A 231 -2.82 -15.91 12.76
N LEU A 232 -3.82 -15.09 12.43
CA LEU A 232 -3.76 -14.06 11.41
C LEU A 232 -2.98 -12.81 11.87
N PRO A 233 -2.42 -12.01 10.95
CA PRO A 233 -1.81 -10.73 11.30
C PRO A 233 -2.89 -9.70 11.68
N ALA A 234 -2.64 -8.89 12.71
CA ALA A 234 -3.58 -7.91 13.27
C ALA A 234 -3.78 -6.70 12.34
N LEU A 235 -4.38 -6.93 11.17
CA LEU A 235 -4.63 -5.96 10.12
C LEU A 235 -6.15 -5.78 9.89
N GLY A 236 -6.88 -5.63 10.99
CA GLY A 236 -8.34 -5.51 10.97
C GLY A 236 -9.05 -6.79 10.53
N ASN A 237 -10.18 -6.64 9.85
CA ASN A 237 -10.95 -7.77 9.35
C ASN A 237 -10.26 -8.35 8.11
N MET A 238 -9.99 -9.65 8.14
CA MET A 238 -9.33 -10.35 7.04
C MET A 238 -10.18 -11.53 6.57
N ALA A 239 -10.06 -11.84 5.29
CA ALA A 239 -10.61 -13.08 4.75
C ALA A 239 -9.51 -14.15 4.74
N ALA A 240 -9.60 -15.12 5.63
CA ALA A 240 -8.67 -16.24 5.74
C ALA A 240 -9.00 -17.33 4.72
N ILE A 241 -7.97 -17.95 4.16
CA ILE A 241 -8.08 -19.15 3.34
C ILE A 241 -7.76 -20.33 4.25
N VAL A 242 -8.77 -21.13 4.56
CA VAL A 242 -8.64 -22.26 5.47
C VAL A 242 -9.08 -23.55 4.79
N ALA A 243 -8.51 -24.65 5.27
CA ALA A 243 -8.92 -25.99 4.97
C ALA A 243 -9.30 -26.71 6.25
N ILE A 244 -10.42 -27.42 6.24
CA ILE A 244 -10.89 -28.23 7.35
C ILE A 244 -10.75 -29.69 6.93
N TYR A 245 -9.91 -30.42 7.65
CA TYR A 245 -9.67 -31.84 7.45
C TYR A 245 -10.43 -32.63 8.48
N ILE A 246 -11.12 -33.66 8.02
CA ILE A 246 -11.98 -34.47 8.87
C ILE A 246 -11.72 -35.93 8.56
N ASN A 247 -11.42 -36.70 9.61
CA ASN A 247 -11.43 -38.15 9.55
C ASN A 247 -12.58 -38.67 10.41
N ALA A 248 -13.67 -39.06 9.74
CA ALA A 248 -14.89 -39.55 10.35
C ALA A 248 -15.42 -40.75 9.58
N SER A 249 -15.97 -41.72 10.31
CA SER A 249 -16.66 -42.86 9.70
C SER A 249 -18.09 -42.49 9.23
N SER A 250 -18.71 -41.47 9.84
CA SER A 250 -19.99 -40.89 9.42
C SER A 250 -20.23 -39.49 10.03
N GLY A 251 -21.00 -38.64 9.35
CA GLY A 251 -21.53 -37.37 9.88
C GLY A 251 -21.28 -36.13 9.01
N SER A 252 -21.75 -34.97 9.48
CA SER A 252 -21.58 -33.65 8.84
C SER A 252 -20.87 -32.65 9.75
N ILE A 253 -19.98 -31.83 9.19
CA ILE A 253 -19.37 -30.68 9.88
C ILE A 253 -19.91 -29.39 9.27
N SER A 254 -20.02 -28.36 10.09
CA SER A 254 -20.40 -27.03 9.63
C SER A 254 -19.51 -25.98 10.30
N ALA A 255 -18.71 -25.29 9.51
CA ALA A 255 -17.98 -24.11 9.93
C ALA A 255 -18.72 -22.85 9.47
N TYR A 256 -18.71 -21.79 10.26
CA TYR A 256 -19.39 -20.54 9.92
C TYR A 256 -18.64 -19.33 10.47
N ASN A 257 -18.76 -18.19 9.78
CA ASN A 257 -18.21 -16.94 10.27
C ASN A 257 -18.95 -16.49 11.54
N ALA A 258 -18.19 -15.97 12.50
CA ALA A 258 -18.66 -15.69 13.84
C ALA A 258 -19.48 -14.40 13.99
N ASP A 259 -19.47 -13.54 12.95
CA ASP A 259 -19.58 -12.10 13.11
C ASP A 259 -20.97 -11.53 13.39
N ASN A 260 -22.07 -12.29 13.33
CA ASN A 260 -23.39 -11.68 13.52
C ASN A 260 -24.33 -12.32 14.51
N GLY A 261 -24.00 -13.46 15.14
CA GLY A 261 -24.98 -14.18 15.97
C GLY A 261 -26.20 -14.71 15.18
N SER A 262 -26.47 -14.17 13.99
CA SER A 262 -27.25 -14.78 12.94
C SER A 262 -26.38 -15.85 12.30
N ALA A 263 -26.82 -17.10 12.48
CA ALA A 263 -26.30 -18.24 11.77
C ALA A 263 -26.68 -18.12 10.28
N ALA A 264 -26.16 -17.12 9.56
CA ALA A 264 -26.15 -17.18 8.11
C ALA A 264 -25.11 -18.26 7.76
N PRO A 265 -25.55 -19.48 7.40
CA PRO A 265 -24.59 -20.52 7.09
C PRO A 265 -23.91 -20.09 5.80
N LEU A 266 -22.63 -19.71 5.88
CA LEU A 266 -21.75 -20.01 4.77
C LEU A 266 -21.77 -21.53 4.69
N SER A 267 -22.64 -22.06 3.84
CA SER A 267 -22.81 -23.49 3.64
C SER A 267 -21.55 -24.00 2.95
N VAL A 268 -20.50 -24.23 3.74
CA VAL A 268 -19.29 -24.87 3.26
C VAL A 268 -19.56 -26.37 3.27
N GLY A 269 -20.27 -26.83 2.23
CA GLY A 269 -20.39 -28.22 1.77
C GLY A 269 -20.73 -29.30 2.80
N THR A 270 -21.85 -30.00 2.61
CA THR A 270 -21.99 -31.36 3.15
C THR A 270 -20.91 -32.26 2.57
N VAL A 271 -19.98 -32.72 3.41
CA VAL A 271 -18.98 -33.72 3.04
C VAL A 271 -19.66 -35.08 2.91
N PHE A 272 -19.49 -35.72 1.76
CA PHE A 272 -19.84 -37.13 1.55
C PHE A 272 -18.77 -38.02 2.20
N GLN A 273 -19.17 -39.19 2.70
CA GLN A 273 -18.38 -40.11 3.54
C GLN A 273 -16.95 -40.41 3.00
N ASN A 274 -16.01 -40.68 3.93
CA ASN A 274 -14.56 -40.92 3.75
C ASN A 274 -13.71 -39.71 3.33
N GLN A 275 -12.81 -39.26 4.23
CA GLN A 275 -11.78 -38.22 4.07
C GLN A 275 -12.20 -37.05 3.16
N GLY A 276 -12.90 -36.07 3.73
CA GLY A 276 -13.23 -34.83 3.03
C GLY A 276 -12.25 -33.71 3.35
N LEU A 277 -11.78 -33.04 2.31
CA LEU A 277 -11.16 -31.72 2.41
C LEU A 277 -12.23 -30.66 2.13
N ILE A 278 -12.52 -29.82 3.11
CA ILE A 278 -13.33 -28.62 2.89
C ILE A 278 -12.39 -27.42 2.83
N SER A 279 -12.20 -26.83 1.66
CA SER A 279 -11.43 -25.59 1.51
C SER A 279 -12.37 -24.41 1.25
N GLY A 280 -12.12 -23.28 1.89
CA GLY A 280 -12.96 -22.10 1.73
C GLY A 280 -12.30 -20.82 2.23
N ILE A 281 -12.94 -19.70 1.87
CA ILE A 281 -12.60 -18.38 2.37
C ILE A 281 -13.55 -18.06 3.53
N LEU A 282 -13.00 -17.81 4.71
CA LEU A 282 -13.73 -17.39 5.90
C LEU A 282 -13.38 -15.95 6.25
N MET A 283 -14.38 -15.11 6.48
CA MET A 283 -14.16 -13.76 6.97
C MET A 283 -14.03 -13.81 8.49
N THR A 284 -12.97 -13.19 9.01
CA THR A 284 -12.77 -13.11 10.44
C THR A 284 -13.32 -11.83 11.02
N THR A 285 -13.63 -11.91 12.31
CA THR A 285 -13.94 -10.75 13.12
C THR A 285 -12.70 -9.86 13.29
N SER A 286 -12.86 -8.69 13.90
CA SER A 286 -11.73 -7.83 14.31
C SER A 286 -10.82 -8.51 15.35
N ALA A 287 -11.36 -9.50 16.08
CA ALA A 287 -10.61 -10.36 16.99
C ALA A 287 -10.01 -11.61 16.29
N GLN A 288 -10.11 -11.69 14.96
CA GLN A 288 -9.59 -12.79 14.13
C GLN A 288 -10.18 -14.16 14.48
N GLN A 289 -11.43 -14.17 14.95
CA GLN A 289 -12.09 -15.39 15.38
C GLN A 289 -12.95 -15.98 14.27
N ILE A 290 -12.96 -17.32 14.21
CA ILE A 290 -13.95 -18.11 13.49
C ILE A 290 -14.74 -18.95 14.49
N LYS A 291 -16.00 -19.27 14.18
CA LYS A 291 -16.80 -20.22 14.97
C LYS A 291 -16.93 -21.52 14.19
N TRP A 292 -16.84 -22.63 14.89
CA TRP A 292 -17.00 -23.93 14.27
C TRP A 292 -17.77 -24.87 15.18
N LYS A 293 -18.49 -25.80 14.58
CA LYS A 293 -19.14 -26.90 15.28
C LYS A 293 -19.10 -28.17 14.44
N CYS A 294 -19.11 -29.30 15.12
CA CYS A 294 -19.16 -30.61 14.53
C CYS A 294 -20.45 -31.32 14.95
N THR A 295 -21.27 -31.74 13.99
CA THR A 295 -22.55 -32.42 14.24
C THR A 295 -22.46 -33.86 13.76
N THR A 296 -21.72 -34.69 14.50
CA THR A 296 -21.48 -36.10 14.14
C THR A 296 -21.50 -36.98 15.38
N SER A 297 -21.89 -38.24 15.21
CA SER A 297 -21.81 -39.27 16.26
C SER A 297 -20.47 -40.02 16.31
N SER A 298 -19.56 -39.84 15.33
CA SER A 298 -18.35 -40.68 15.19
C SER A 298 -17.16 -40.01 14.46
N VAL A 299 -16.89 -38.74 14.74
CA VAL A 299 -15.64 -38.09 14.28
C VAL A 299 -14.48 -38.51 15.17
N TYR A 300 -13.38 -38.95 14.54
CA TYR A 300 -12.17 -39.38 15.25
C TYR A 300 -11.11 -38.30 15.28
N ASN A 301 -11.00 -37.48 14.22
CA ASN A 301 -10.05 -36.38 14.14
C ASN A 301 -10.61 -35.24 13.29
N ALA A 302 -10.42 -34.00 13.75
CA ALA A 302 -10.66 -32.80 12.97
C ALA A 302 -9.45 -31.86 13.08
N ALA A 303 -9.06 -31.26 11.96
CA ALA A 303 -8.02 -30.24 11.92
C ALA A 303 -8.47 -29.01 11.13
N ILE A 304 -8.11 -27.83 11.62
CA ILE A 304 -8.27 -26.56 10.91
C ILE A 304 -6.87 -26.12 10.49
N ILE A 305 -6.70 -25.94 9.18
CA ILE A 305 -5.43 -25.62 8.56
C ILE A 305 -5.53 -24.25 7.88
N LEU A 306 -4.66 -23.32 8.27
CA LEU A 306 -4.53 -22.01 7.62
C LEU A 306 -3.59 -22.13 6.42
N HIS A 307 -4.09 -21.76 5.24
CA HIS A 307 -3.34 -21.70 3.99
C HIS A 307 -2.94 -20.28 3.60
N GLY A 308 -3.62 -19.25 4.09
CA GLY A 308 -3.36 -17.88 3.69
C GLY A 308 -4.45 -16.91 4.12
N ALA A 309 -4.38 -15.70 3.59
CA ALA A 309 -5.41 -14.67 3.76
C ALA A 309 -5.40 -13.69 2.57
N MET A 310 -6.54 -13.08 2.33
CA MET A 310 -6.65 -11.92 1.46
C MET A 310 -5.88 -10.76 2.07
N ILE A 311 -5.15 -10.04 1.23
CA ILE A 311 -4.36 -8.87 1.61
C ILE A 311 -5.33 -7.70 1.82
N PRO A 312 -5.37 -7.08 3.01
CA PRO A 312 -6.25 -5.95 3.28
C PRO A 312 -5.81 -4.71 2.49
N SER A 313 -6.71 -3.72 2.41
CA SER A 313 -6.41 -2.41 1.83
C SER A 313 -5.14 -1.80 2.42
N GLY A 314 -4.41 -1.05 1.61
CA GLY A 314 -3.25 -0.27 2.05
C GLY A 314 -1.95 -1.06 2.23
N LEU A 315 -1.93 -2.36 1.89
CA LEU A 315 -0.73 -3.17 1.81
C LEU A 315 -0.34 -3.48 0.37
N ALA A 316 0.89 -3.95 0.19
CA ALA A 316 1.46 -4.24 -1.11
C ALA A 316 0.95 -5.59 -1.64
N GLY A 317 0.85 -5.73 -2.96
CA GLY A 317 0.38 -6.95 -3.63
C GLY A 317 -1.14 -7.10 -3.79
N ARG A 318 -1.90 -6.05 -3.42
CA ARG A 318 -3.29 -5.86 -3.81
C ARG A 318 -3.39 -5.00 -5.07
#